data_AF-A0A2V8CZ88-F1
#
_entry.id   AF-A0A2V8CZ88-F1
#
_cell.length_a   1.000
_cell.length_b   1.000
_cell.length_c   1.000
_cell.angle_alpha   90.00
_cell.angle_beta   90.00
_cell.angle_gamma   90.00
#
_symmetry.space_group_name_H-M   'P 1'
#
loop_
_entity.id
_entity.type
_entity.pdbx_description
1 polymer ?
#
loop_
_entity_poly.entity_id
_entity_poly.type
_entity_poly.pdbx_seq_one_letter_code
_entity_poly.pdbx_strand_id
1 'polypeptide(L)'
;MRSPRSRTHAGLHTSNRVRPGAPGEGLFSAAQTNLTAYDQALALSRDRFQAGDIAQIDLDRLELQRVTYESDVKVRVDPNKLIAYGVSLGQIEQQLANNNVNGGGSFIEAGLQQINVRAVGQVKTVADIERTVIASKNGTAVRIKDVATVEEGAKIRLGQFGKAIHRADGRILDNDDVVAGIVLVRKGANSDSTLDAIHGKVRELNDHILPPGVKVVPHLDRSDLVHLTTHTVMHNLTEGIILVSLILFVFLGNIRGALIVTLTIPFSLLFAAICLNLRHVPANLLSLGALDFGMIVEGAIVMIENIVRMLSHRHLERHETVARRIGAAAHEVQRPVFYSIAIIIVAYLPIFTLQAVEGRLFKPMAWTVALALLGGLLFSMLVGPVLASLVLSKGTREWRNPIMGALTRAYARALSVAIDWRWVTVTVAAAALAGTYLLSRTVGSEFLPHLDEGAIMLKAGWLLLFHDGCRFAVRGSWRPDADAGFVSAPNGGSLSVRMFRITSWSAHKAQIRAAFGPLKVLHEDSDRRLWFEIGDKQRTQHYIDVANGLGTCTGLLEIRTTTTSDAGDTAARIADSIGAAPDKWP
;
A
#
# COMPACT_ATOMS: atom_id res chain seq x y z
N MET A 1 -72.71 -21.16 17.77
CA MET A 1 -73.29 -21.90 16.64
C MET A 1 -72.29 -22.95 16.16
N ARG A 2 -72.81 -24.17 16.02
CA ARG A 2 -72.22 -25.48 15.66
C ARG A 2 -70.97 -25.54 14.74
N SER A 3 -70.04 -26.42 15.13
CA SER A 3 -69.12 -27.17 14.23
C SER A 3 -69.87 -28.18 13.33
N PRO A 4 -69.22 -28.86 12.36
CA PRO A 4 -68.56 -30.17 12.61
C PRO A 4 -67.15 -30.31 11.97
N ARG A 5 -66.14 -30.90 12.63
CA ARG A 5 -65.80 -32.36 12.75
C ARG A 5 -65.39 -32.99 11.40
N SER A 6 -64.38 -33.87 11.27
CA SER A 6 -63.44 -34.57 12.17
C SER A 6 -62.60 -35.54 11.29
N ARG A 7 -61.33 -35.89 11.57
CA ARG A 7 -60.80 -37.13 12.23
C ARG A 7 -59.49 -37.49 11.48
N THR A 8 -58.39 -38.06 11.98
CA THR A 8 -57.83 -38.41 13.32
C THR A 8 -56.41 -38.96 13.12
N HIS A 9 -55.44 -38.44 13.87
CA HIS A 9 -54.40 -39.12 14.67
C HIS A 9 -53.90 -40.54 14.35
N ALA A 10 -52.57 -40.70 14.30
CA ALA A 10 -51.82 -41.61 15.19
C ALA A 10 -50.34 -41.17 15.24
N GLY A 11 -49.84 -40.86 16.44
CA GLY A 11 -48.43 -40.57 16.69
C GLY A 11 -47.65 -41.83 17.06
N LEU A 12 -46.33 -41.75 16.94
CA LEU A 12 -45.39 -42.62 17.65
C LEU A 12 -44.26 -41.75 18.19
N HIS A 13 -44.32 -41.52 19.50
CA HIS A 13 -43.17 -41.14 20.31
C HIS A 13 -42.12 -42.25 20.24
N THR A 14 -40.89 -41.93 19.86
CA THR A 14 -39.72 -42.60 20.39
C THR A 14 -38.80 -41.56 21.01
N SER A 15 -38.83 -41.57 22.35
CA SER A 15 -37.83 -40.92 23.20
C SER A 15 -36.46 -41.50 22.87
N ASN A 16 -35.50 -40.67 22.46
CA ASN A 16 -34.10 -40.93 22.72
C ASN A 16 -33.59 -39.85 23.67
N ARG A 17 -33.59 -40.20 24.97
CA ARG A 17 -32.84 -39.50 26.01
C ARG A 17 -31.36 -39.52 25.63
N VAL A 18 -30.83 -38.39 25.19
CA VAL A 18 -29.40 -38.14 25.20
C VAL A 18 -29.01 -37.91 26.67
N ARG A 19 -28.12 -38.75 27.21
CA ARG A 19 -27.54 -38.56 28.55
C ARG A 19 -26.75 -37.24 28.57
N PRO A 20 -26.65 -36.53 29.72
CA PRO A 20 -25.84 -35.33 29.81
C PRO A 20 -24.35 -35.70 29.73
N GLY A 21 -23.80 -35.67 28.51
CA GLY A 21 -22.35 -35.61 28.26
C GLY A 21 -21.87 -34.15 28.38
N ALA A 22 -20.60 -33.97 28.72
CA ALA A 22 -20.00 -32.71 29.16
C ALA A 22 -20.31 -31.49 28.23
N PRO A 23 -20.35 -30.25 28.78
CA PRO A 23 -20.83 -29.05 28.06
C PRO A 23 -19.97 -28.58 26.86
N GLY A 24 -18.95 -29.33 26.44
CA GLY A 24 -18.02 -28.94 25.37
C GLY A 24 -18.21 -29.67 24.03
N GLU A 25 -18.74 -30.91 24.03
CA GLU A 25 -18.75 -31.74 22.80
C GLU A 25 -19.84 -31.35 21.81
N GLY A 26 -21.02 -30.92 22.30
CA GLY A 26 -22.11 -30.46 21.44
C GLY A 26 -21.84 -29.11 20.76
N LEU A 27 -21.06 -28.24 21.43
CA LEU A 27 -20.68 -26.93 20.88
C LEU A 27 -19.60 -27.07 19.80
N PHE A 28 -18.66 -28.00 19.99
CA PHE A 28 -17.58 -28.29 19.04
C PHE A 28 -18.11 -28.97 17.78
N SER A 29 -19.02 -29.95 17.94
CA SER A 29 -19.75 -30.58 16.83
C SER A 29 -20.58 -29.56 16.04
N ALA A 30 -21.28 -28.64 16.72
CA ALA A 30 -22.04 -27.58 16.06
C ALA A 30 -21.13 -26.56 15.35
N ALA A 31 -20.00 -26.18 15.96
CA ALA A 31 -19.02 -25.28 15.35
C ALA A 31 -18.35 -25.91 14.12
N GLN A 32 -18.03 -27.20 14.17
CA GLN A 32 -17.42 -27.93 13.06
C GLN A 32 -18.38 -28.12 11.88
N THR A 33 -19.67 -28.35 12.18
CA THR A 33 -20.74 -28.43 11.16
C THR A 33 -21.01 -27.06 10.53
N ASN A 34 -20.91 -25.99 11.32
CA ASN A 34 -21.00 -24.62 10.80
C ASN A 34 -19.80 -24.27 9.93
N LEU A 35 -18.57 -24.60 10.34
CA LEU A 35 -17.35 -24.35 9.58
C LEU A 35 -17.35 -25.07 8.22
N THR A 36 -17.77 -26.33 8.18
CA THR A 36 -17.91 -27.07 6.90
C THR A 36 -19.01 -26.48 6.01
N ALA A 37 -20.11 -25.98 6.60
CA ALA A 37 -21.14 -25.26 5.86
C ALA A 37 -20.63 -23.90 5.33
N TYR A 38 -19.79 -23.19 6.10
CA TYR A 38 -19.16 -21.94 5.69
C TYR A 38 -18.11 -22.17 4.59
N ASP A 39 -17.28 -23.20 4.69
CA ASP A 39 -16.31 -23.58 3.66
C ASP A 39 -17.00 -24.01 2.36
N GLN A 40 -18.10 -24.78 2.45
CA GLN A 40 -18.91 -25.11 1.27
C GLN A 40 -19.58 -23.88 0.66
N ALA A 41 -20.14 -22.97 1.47
CA ALA A 41 -20.77 -21.75 0.96
C ALA A 41 -19.75 -20.83 0.28
N LEU A 42 -18.55 -20.70 0.84
CA LEU A 42 -17.45 -19.92 0.27
C LEU A 42 -16.87 -20.59 -0.99
N ALA A 43 -16.80 -21.92 -1.03
CA ALA A 43 -16.37 -22.68 -2.21
C ALA A 43 -17.40 -22.63 -3.36
N LEU A 44 -18.69 -22.79 -3.06
CA LEU A 44 -19.80 -22.63 -4.02
C LEU A 44 -19.88 -21.19 -4.56
N SER A 45 -19.60 -20.22 -3.70
CA SER A 45 -19.47 -18.82 -4.08
C SER A 45 -18.28 -18.64 -5.04
N ARG A 46 -17.13 -19.29 -4.79
CA ARG A 46 -15.93 -19.25 -5.64
C ARG A 46 -16.18 -19.82 -7.05
N ASP A 47 -16.87 -20.94 -7.17
CA ASP A 47 -17.21 -21.55 -8.48
C ASP A 47 -18.19 -20.68 -9.27
N ARG A 48 -19.15 -20.03 -8.60
CA ARG A 48 -20.05 -19.05 -9.23
C ARG A 48 -19.31 -17.76 -9.62
N PHE A 49 -18.32 -17.33 -8.82
CA PHE A 49 -17.45 -16.20 -9.12
C PHE A 49 -16.55 -16.45 -10.33
N GLN A 50 -16.10 -17.70 -10.54
CA GLN A 50 -15.33 -18.12 -11.71
C GLN A 50 -16.18 -18.23 -13.00
N ALA A 51 -17.51 -18.30 -12.88
CA ALA A 51 -18.43 -18.54 -13.99
C ALA A 51 -18.92 -17.29 -14.74
N GLY A 52 -18.38 -16.08 -14.47
CA GLY A 52 -18.43 -14.98 -15.45
C GLY A 52 -19.16 -13.68 -15.08
N ASP A 53 -19.51 -13.41 -13.83
CA ASP A 53 -20.15 -12.12 -13.45
C ASP A 53 -19.16 -10.93 -13.34
N ILE A 54 -17.87 -11.15 -13.56
CA ILE A 54 -16.81 -10.14 -13.38
C ILE A 54 -15.83 -10.21 -14.57
N ALA A 55 -16.28 -9.84 -15.76
CA ALA A 55 -15.46 -9.89 -16.97
C ALA A 55 -14.62 -8.62 -17.25
N GLN A 56 -14.45 -7.70 -16.28
CA GLN A 56 -13.53 -6.56 -16.44
C GLN A 56 -12.58 -6.31 -15.27
N ILE A 57 -12.82 -6.95 -14.12
CA ILE A 57 -11.83 -7.00 -13.03
C ILE A 57 -11.25 -8.40 -13.05
N ASP A 58 -10.02 -8.50 -13.52
CA ASP A 58 -9.24 -9.71 -13.53
C ASP A 58 -8.86 -10.07 -12.08
N LEU A 59 -9.74 -10.84 -11.45
CA LEU A 59 -9.60 -11.32 -10.08
C LEU A 59 -8.55 -12.45 -9.98
N ASP A 60 -7.91 -12.86 -11.08
CA ASP A 60 -6.80 -13.83 -11.06
C ASP A 60 -5.60 -13.30 -10.26
N ARG A 61 -5.60 -11.99 -9.93
CA ARG A 61 -4.61 -11.31 -9.07
C ARG A 61 -5.19 -10.69 -7.80
N LEU A 62 -6.32 -11.19 -7.31
CA LEU A 62 -6.58 -11.10 -5.87
C LEU A 62 -5.50 -11.93 -5.17
N GLU A 63 -4.40 -11.30 -4.78
CA GLU A 63 -3.55 -11.82 -3.74
C GLU A 63 -4.35 -11.75 -2.44
N LEU A 64 -5.25 -12.72 -2.29
CA LEU A 64 -5.63 -13.17 -0.98
C LEU A 64 -4.32 -13.66 -0.37
N GLN A 65 -3.63 -12.79 0.36
CA GLN A 65 -2.68 -13.22 1.38
C GLN A 65 -3.52 -13.92 2.43
N ARG A 66 -3.80 -15.17 2.09
CA ARG A 66 -4.79 -15.99 2.72
C ARG A 66 -3.99 -16.75 3.77
N VAL A 67 -3.96 -16.22 4.99
CA VAL A 67 -3.65 -17.06 6.14
C VAL A 67 -4.83 -18.02 6.27
N THR A 68 -4.82 -19.09 5.48
CA THR A 68 -6.05 -19.83 5.18
C THR A 68 -6.30 -20.87 6.25
N TYR A 69 -7.53 -20.91 6.74
CA TYR A 69 -8.17 -22.14 7.19
C TYR A 69 -8.53 -22.93 5.93
N GLU A 70 -7.56 -23.61 5.33
CA GLU A 70 -7.82 -24.53 4.23
C GLU A 70 -7.91 -25.92 4.87
N SER A 71 -9.06 -26.60 4.69
CA SER A 71 -9.23 -27.98 5.10
C SER A 71 -8.29 -28.86 4.28
N ASP A 72 -7.44 -29.62 4.96
CA ASP A 72 -6.50 -30.55 4.38
C ASP A 72 -6.66 -31.90 5.08
N VAL A 73 -6.66 -32.99 4.31
CA VAL A 73 -6.85 -34.33 4.89
C VAL A 73 -5.49 -34.92 5.23
N LYS A 74 -5.23 -35.07 6.52
CA LYS A 74 -3.95 -35.53 7.05
C LYS A 74 -4.02 -37.03 7.30
N VAL A 75 -3.14 -37.77 6.64
CA VAL A 75 -2.92 -39.20 6.90
C VAL A 75 -1.74 -39.34 7.86
N ARG A 76 -2.02 -39.52 9.15
CA ARG A 76 -1.02 -39.66 10.21
C ARG A 76 -0.62 -41.12 10.35
N VAL A 77 0.51 -41.48 9.75
CA VAL A 77 0.99 -42.87 9.70
C VAL A 77 1.69 -43.25 11.01
N ASP A 78 1.43 -44.44 11.52
CA ASP A 78 2.09 -44.99 12.71
C ASP A 78 3.31 -45.85 12.30
N PRO A 79 4.56 -45.42 12.59
CA PRO A 79 5.76 -46.14 12.18
C PRO A 79 5.83 -47.57 12.72
N ASN A 80 5.31 -47.83 13.92
CA ASN A 80 5.34 -49.16 14.51
C ASN A 80 4.42 -50.13 13.76
N LYS A 81 3.25 -49.63 13.33
CA LYS A 81 2.31 -50.40 12.51
C LYS A 81 2.85 -50.64 11.11
N LEU A 82 3.53 -49.67 10.50
CA LEU A 82 4.20 -49.89 9.21
C LEU A 82 5.19 -51.07 9.28
N ILE A 83 6.00 -51.13 10.32
CA ILE A 83 6.97 -52.21 10.53
C ILE A 83 6.24 -53.54 10.78
N ALA A 84 5.23 -53.57 11.65
CA ALA A 84 4.46 -54.78 11.98
C ALA A 84 3.73 -55.36 10.77
N TYR A 85 3.12 -54.50 9.94
CA TYR A 85 2.44 -54.91 8.71
C TYR A 85 3.41 -55.03 7.52
N GLY A 86 4.68 -54.66 7.67
CA GLY A 86 5.71 -54.71 6.62
C GLY A 86 5.35 -53.93 5.37
N VAL A 87 4.84 -52.71 5.55
CA VAL A 87 4.41 -51.78 4.48
C VAL A 87 5.29 -50.54 4.53
N SER A 88 5.73 -50.03 3.37
CA SER A 88 6.55 -48.81 3.30
C SER A 88 5.70 -47.55 3.13
N LEU A 89 6.25 -46.39 3.52
CA LEU A 89 5.59 -45.10 3.31
C LEU A 89 5.34 -44.82 1.81
N GLY A 90 6.31 -45.13 0.95
CA GLY A 90 6.17 -44.98 -0.50
C GLY A 90 5.05 -45.84 -1.10
N GLN A 91 4.77 -47.03 -0.53
CA GLN A 91 3.63 -47.84 -0.94
C GLN A 91 2.30 -47.16 -0.59
N ILE A 92 2.20 -46.50 0.57
CA ILE A 92 1.00 -45.73 0.95
C ILE A 92 0.77 -44.58 -0.01
N GLU A 93 1.80 -43.77 -0.29
CA GLU A 93 1.73 -42.65 -1.22
C GLU A 93 1.28 -43.11 -2.62
N GLN A 94 1.90 -44.18 -3.13
CA GLN A 94 1.56 -44.73 -4.44
C GLN A 94 0.11 -45.24 -4.50
N GLN A 95 -0.36 -45.94 -3.46
CA GLN A 95 -1.72 -46.48 -3.44
C GLN A 95 -2.77 -45.39 -3.27
N LEU A 96 -2.49 -44.35 -2.48
CA LEU A 96 -3.35 -43.18 -2.38
C LEU A 96 -3.46 -42.44 -3.72
N ALA A 97 -2.33 -42.25 -4.43
CA ALA A 97 -2.33 -41.63 -5.74
C ALA A 97 -3.11 -42.45 -6.78
N ASN A 98 -2.93 -43.77 -6.79
CA ASN A 98 -3.60 -44.67 -7.74
C ASN A 98 -5.12 -44.78 -7.50
N ASN A 99 -5.57 -44.66 -6.24
CA ASN A 99 -6.98 -44.78 -5.87
C ASN A 99 -7.71 -43.43 -5.77
N ASN A 100 -7.12 -42.33 -6.26
CA ASN A 100 -7.73 -41.00 -6.24
C ASN A 100 -7.85 -40.38 -7.64
N VAL A 101 -8.24 -41.19 -8.64
CA VAL A 101 -8.35 -40.76 -10.03
C VAL A 101 -9.69 -41.22 -10.61
N ASN A 102 -10.35 -40.35 -11.40
CA ASN A 102 -11.52 -40.72 -12.20
C ASN A 102 -11.06 -41.24 -13.57
N GLY A 103 -11.68 -42.32 -14.06
CA GLY A 103 -11.39 -42.91 -15.35
C GLY A 103 -12.51 -42.68 -16.37
N GLY A 104 -12.17 -42.38 -17.62
CA GLY A 104 -13.12 -42.34 -18.74
C GLY A 104 -13.28 -43.71 -19.39
N GLY A 105 -14.52 -44.19 -19.55
CA GLY A 105 -14.84 -45.49 -20.16
C GLY A 105 -15.39 -45.40 -21.58
N SER A 106 -15.26 -44.24 -22.24
CA SER A 106 -15.90 -43.94 -23.53
C SER A 106 -17.43 -44.12 -23.44
N PHE A 107 -18.06 -44.80 -24.38
CA PHE A 107 -19.48 -45.03 -24.42
C PHE A 107 -19.82 -46.43 -24.93
N ILE A 108 -21.02 -46.89 -24.59
CA ILE A 108 -21.61 -48.13 -25.09
C ILE A 108 -22.83 -47.73 -25.92
N GLU A 109 -22.93 -48.29 -27.12
CA GLU A 109 -24.13 -48.12 -27.96
C GLU A 109 -25.17 -49.17 -27.56
N ALA A 110 -26.35 -48.69 -27.15
CA ALA A 110 -27.51 -49.51 -26.81
C ALA A 110 -28.67 -49.12 -27.73
N GLY A 111 -28.81 -49.84 -28.85
CA GLY A 111 -29.80 -49.52 -29.88
C GLY A 111 -29.44 -48.23 -30.63
N LEU A 112 -30.32 -47.23 -30.58
CA LEU A 112 -30.11 -45.90 -31.17
C LEU A 112 -29.53 -44.88 -30.16
N GLN A 113 -29.21 -45.31 -28.94
CA GLN A 113 -28.70 -44.43 -27.88
C GLN A 113 -27.24 -44.76 -27.54
N GLN A 114 -26.49 -43.71 -27.26
CA GLN A 114 -25.11 -43.79 -26.79
C GLN A 114 -25.07 -43.50 -25.29
N ILE A 115 -24.60 -44.47 -24.50
CA ILE A 115 -24.49 -44.36 -23.04
C ILE A 115 -23.02 -44.15 -22.67
N ASN A 116 -22.69 -42.97 -22.16
CA ASN A 116 -21.34 -42.66 -21.70
C ASN A 116 -21.00 -43.44 -20.42
N VAL A 117 -19.85 -44.12 -20.43
CA VAL A 117 -19.32 -44.88 -19.30
C VAL A 117 -18.23 -44.06 -18.62
N ARG A 118 -18.34 -43.91 -17.29
CA ARG A 118 -17.33 -43.22 -16.46
C ARG A 118 -17.09 -44.01 -15.18
N ALA A 119 -15.82 -44.19 -14.83
CA ALA A 119 -15.39 -44.69 -13.54
C ALA A 119 -15.18 -43.51 -12.57
N VAL A 120 -15.87 -43.54 -11.43
CA VAL A 120 -15.72 -42.56 -10.35
C VAL A 120 -14.81 -43.17 -9.29
N GLY A 121 -13.54 -42.78 -9.30
CA GLY A 121 -12.51 -43.25 -8.36
C GLY A 121 -11.93 -42.13 -7.50
N GLN A 122 -12.37 -40.88 -7.66
CA GLN A 122 -11.93 -39.78 -6.80
C GLN A 122 -12.52 -39.91 -5.40
N VAL A 123 -11.64 -39.79 -4.40
CA VAL A 123 -11.98 -39.82 -2.99
C VAL A 123 -12.79 -38.58 -2.62
N LYS A 124 -13.90 -38.75 -1.88
CA LYS A 124 -14.74 -37.63 -1.44
C LYS A 124 -14.78 -37.45 0.07
N THR A 125 -14.62 -38.53 0.81
CA THR A 125 -14.74 -38.53 2.26
C THR A 125 -13.52 -39.14 2.92
N VAL A 126 -13.27 -38.77 4.19
CA VAL A 126 -12.23 -39.37 5.02
C VAL A 126 -12.35 -40.90 5.06
N ALA A 127 -13.59 -41.42 5.11
CA ALA A 127 -13.86 -42.86 5.12
C ALA A 127 -13.43 -43.58 3.84
N ASP A 128 -13.42 -42.89 2.69
CA ASP A 128 -12.94 -43.46 1.42
C ASP A 128 -11.42 -43.66 1.46
N ILE A 129 -10.70 -42.69 2.03
CA ILE A 129 -9.25 -42.79 2.25
C ILE A 129 -8.93 -43.96 3.19
N GLU A 130 -9.61 -44.03 4.33
CA GLU A 130 -9.43 -45.08 5.33
C GLU A 130 -9.59 -46.50 4.77
N ARG A 131 -10.48 -46.68 3.78
CA ARG A 131 -10.78 -47.98 3.16
C ARG A 131 -9.81 -48.36 2.04
N THR A 132 -8.96 -47.43 1.61
CA THR A 132 -7.98 -47.66 0.53
C THR A 132 -7.06 -48.81 0.92
N VAL A 133 -6.90 -49.77 0.02
CA VAL A 133 -6.07 -50.96 0.23
C VAL A 133 -4.64 -50.63 -0.14
N ILE A 134 -3.70 -50.91 0.77
CA ILE A 134 -2.27 -50.65 0.54
C ILE A 134 -1.56 -51.91 0.03
N ALA A 135 -1.83 -53.05 0.68
CA ALA A 135 -1.23 -54.33 0.37
C ALA A 135 -2.19 -55.47 0.75
N SER A 136 -1.96 -56.66 0.19
CA SER A 136 -2.67 -57.89 0.59
C SER A 136 -1.65 -58.89 1.10
N LYS A 137 -1.83 -59.38 2.34
CA LYS A 137 -0.99 -60.43 2.95
C LYS A 137 -1.86 -61.63 3.27
N ASN A 138 -1.51 -62.80 2.74
CA ASN A 138 -2.24 -64.07 2.94
C ASN A 138 -3.77 -63.95 2.69
N GLY A 139 -4.16 -63.18 1.66
CA GLY A 139 -5.57 -62.95 1.32
C GLY A 139 -6.31 -61.92 2.19
N THR A 140 -5.65 -61.36 3.21
CA THR A 140 -6.20 -60.27 4.05
C THR A 140 -5.68 -58.92 3.54
N ALA A 141 -6.60 -58.04 3.15
CA ALA A 141 -6.27 -56.69 2.71
C ALA A 141 -5.90 -55.79 3.90
N VAL A 142 -4.71 -55.18 3.84
CA VAL A 142 -4.25 -54.15 4.77
C VAL A 142 -4.68 -52.79 4.23
N ARG A 143 -5.46 -52.05 5.01
CA ARG A 143 -6.03 -50.76 4.62
C ARG A 143 -5.32 -49.61 5.32
N ILE A 144 -5.54 -48.38 4.84
CA ILE A 144 -4.97 -47.17 5.45
C ILE A 144 -5.33 -47.05 6.92
N LYS A 145 -6.60 -47.31 7.29
CA LYS A 145 -7.04 -47.26 8.70
C LYS A 145 -6.28 -48.22 9.64
N ASP A 146 -5.68 -49.28 9.09
CA ASP A 146 -4.98 -50.28 9.90
C ASP A 146 -3.56 -49.79 10.27
N VAL A 147 -2.98 -48.86 9.49
CA VAL A 147 -1.61 -48.35 9.66
C VAL A 147 -1.51 -46.84 9.89
N ALA A 148 -2.59 -46.09 9.67
CA ALA A 148 -2.64 -44.64 9.78
C ALA A 148 -4.00 -44.14 10.30
N THR A 149 -3.99 -42.99 10.96
CA THR A 149 -5.20 -42.25 11.34
C THR A 149 -5.44 -41.15 10.31
N VAL A 150 -6.64 -41.11 9.72
CA VAL A 150 -7.00 -40.10 8.73
C VAL A 150 -7.88 -39.06 9.40
N GLU A 151 -7.44 -37.81 9.41
CA GLU A 151 -8.15 -36.71 10.06
C GLU A 151 -8.25 -35.54 9.09
N GLU A 152 -9.41 -34.90 9.03
CA GLU A 152 -9.54 -33.60 8.39
C GLU A 152 -8.95 -32.55 9.34
N GLY A 153 -7.89 -31.89 8.90
CA GLY A 153 -7.17 -30.89 9.67
C GLY A 153 -7.02 -29.59 8.90
N ALA A 154 -6.51 -28.55 9.56
CA ALA A 154 -6.12 -27.35 8.85
C ALA A 154 -4.76 -27.54 8.17
N LYS A 155 -4.61 -27.02 6.95
CA LYS A 155 -3.29 -26.81 6.34
C LYS A 155 -2.40 -26.00 7.28
N ILE A 156 -1.08 -26.20 7.19
CA ILE A 156 -0.11 -25.48 8.02
C ILE A 156 -0.27 -23.97 7.77
N ARG A 157 -0.57 -23.22 8.83
CA ARG A 157 -0.72 -21.76 8.75
C ARG A 157 0.66 -21.10 8.62
N LEU A 158 0.76 -20.15 7.70
CA LEU A 158 1.98 -19.36 7.48
C LEU A 158 1.96 -17.99 8.18
N GLY A 159 0.86 -17.65 8.87
CA GLY A 159 0.69 -16.38 9.57
C GLY A 159 -0.59 -16.33 10.39
N GLN A 160 -0.96 -15.13 10.84
CA GLN A 160 -2.23 -14.77 11.48
C GLN A 160 -2.49 -13.30 11.18
N PHE A 161 -3.74 -12.93 10.90
CA PHE A 161 -4.17 -11.54 10.79
C PHE A 161 -5.01 -11.20 12.00
N GLY A 162 -4.64 -10.13 12.71
CA GLY A 162 -5.46 -9.52 13.76
C GLY A 162 -6.09 -8.22 13.26
N LYS A 163 -7.27 -7.89 13.78
CA LYS A 163 -7.96 -6.62 13.53
C LYS A 163 -8.52 -6.08 14.84
N ALA A 164 -7.99 -4.94 15.25
CA ALA A 164 -8.56 -4.13 16.32
C ALA A 164 -9.34 -2.94 15.72
N ILE A 165 -10.60 -2.78 16.12
CA ILE A 165 -11.43 -1.63 15.74
C ILE A 165 -11.61 -0.75 16.98
N HIS A 166 -11.04 0.45 16.93
CA HIS A 166 -11.27 1.49 17.93
C HIS A 166 -12.53 2.27 17.55
N ARG A 167 -13.61 2.08 18.28
CA ARG A 167 -14.86 2.82 18.06
C ARG A 167 -14.82 4.18 18.77
N ALA A 168 -15.58 5.14 18.24
CA ALA A 168 -15.70 6.48 18.81
C ALA A 168 -16.29 6.51 20.24
N ASP A 169 -16.96 5.43 20.66
CA ASP A 169 -17.46 5.23 22.02
C ASP A 169 -16.39 4.74 23.01
N GLY A 170 -15.12 4.64 22.57
CA GLY A 170 -13.99 4.17 23.37
C GLY A 170 -13.89 2.65 23.49
N ARG A 171 -14.82 1.88 22.89
CA ARG A 171 -14.74 0.41 22.89
C ARG A 171 -13.76 -0.07 21.82
N ILE A 172 -12.88 -0.96 22.23
CA ILE A 172 -11.95 -1.65 21.34
C ILE A 172 -12.54 -3.02 21.05
N LEU A 173 -12.86 -3.28 19.78
CA LEU A 173 -13.23 -4.59 19.31
C LEU A 173 -11.97 -5.26 18.75
N ASP A 174 -11.30 -6.04 19.58
CA ASP A 174 -10.07 -6.74 19.20
C ASP A 174 -10.40 -8.16 18.79
N ASN A 175 -10.06 -8.51 17.55
CA ASN A 175 -10.09 -9.87 17.04
C ASN A 175 -8.67 -10.24 16.62
N ASP A 176 -8.08 -11.18 17.34
CA ASP A 176 -6.73 -11.67 17.10
C ASP A 176 -6.64 -12.55 15.84
N ASP A 177 -7.73 -13.19 15.40
CA ASP A 177 -7.77 -14.03 14.21
C ASP A 177 -8.92 -13.61 13.26
N VAL A 178 -8.57 -13.00 12.13
CA VAL A 178 -9.50 -12.58 11.08
C VAL A 178 -9.04 -13.00 9.69
N VAL A 179 -9.98 -13.13 8.77
CA VAL A 179 -9.68 -13.34 7.35
C VAL A 179 -9.55 -11.99 6.65
N ALA A 180 -8.39 -11.73 6.05
CA ALA A 180 -8.12 -10.53 5.27
C ALA A 180 -7.98 -10.87 3.77
N GLY A 181 -8.37 -9.92 2.92
CA GLY A 181 -8.15 -9.97 1.48
C GLY A 181 -7.67 -8.63 0.97
N ILE A 182 -6.70 -8.66 0.05
CA ILE A 182 -6.12 -7.47 -0.56
C ILE A 182 -6.47 -7.47 -2.04
N VAL A 183 -7.17 -6.44 -2.50
CA VAL A 183 -7.49 -6.26 -3.91
C VAL A 183 -6.39 -5.43 -4.56
N LEU A 184 -5.70 -6.02 -5.53
CA LEU A 184 -4.65 -5.34 -6.28
C LEU A 184 -5.22 -4.77 -7.58
N VAL A 185 -5.00 -3.48 -7.83
CA VAL A 185 -5.43 -2.82 -9.05
C VAL A 185 -4.50 -3.17 -10.21
N ARG A 186 -5.07 -3.42 -11.39
CA ARG A 186 -4.28 -3.66 -12.61
C ARG A 186 -3.43 -2.43 -12.95
N LYS A 187 -2.18 -2.66 -13.33
CA LYS A 187 -1.27 -1.59 -13.75
C LYS A 187 -1.88 -0.80 -14.92
N GLY A 188 -2.02 0.52 -14.73
CA GLY A 188 -2.57 1.43 -15.73
C GLY A 188 -4.10 1.51 -15.76
N ALA A 189 -4.81 0.76 -14.92
CA ALA A 189 -6.26 0.93 -14.75
C ALA A 189 -6.59 2.24 -14.01
N ASN A 190 -7.73 2.83 -14.33
CA ASN A 190 -8.23 4.00 -13.62
C ASN A 190 -8.65 3.58 -12.20
N SER A 191 -7.99 4.16 -11.19
CA SER A 191 -8.22 3.79 -9.80
C SER A 191 -9.64 4.13 -9.32
N ASP A 192 -10.21 5.25 -9.77
CA ASP A 192 -11.49 5.76 -9.26
C ASP A 192 -12.66 4.86 -9.68
N SER A 193 -12.83 4.66 -10.99
CA SER A 193 -13.88 3.77 -11.52
C SER A 193 -13.73 2.32 -11.05
N THR A 194 -12.49 1.86 -10.81
CA THR A 194 -12.24 0.53 -10.26
C THR A 194 -12.67 0.43 -8.81
N LEU A 195 -12.41 1.45 -7.99
CA LEU A 195 -12.84 1.49 -6.60
C LEU A 195 -14.38 1.53 -6.49
N ASP A 196 -15.05 2.34 -7.30
CA ASP A 196 -16.52 2.37 -7.36
C ASP A 196 -17.13 1.01 -7.68
N ALA A 197 -16.56 0.31 -8.66
CA ALA A 197 -16.98 -1.04 -9.04
C ALA A 197 -16.75 -2.05 -7.89
N ILE A 198 -15.61 -1.95 -7.18
CA ILE A 198 -15.32 -2.78 -6.02
C ILE A 198 -16.32 -2.51 -4.89
N HIS A 199 -16.62 -1.25 -4.57
CA HIS A 199 -17.63 -0.89 -3.56
C HIS A 199 -19.02 -1.39 -3.94
N GLY A 200 -19.39 -1.28 -5.21
CA GLY A 200 -20.62 -1.87 -5.75
C GLY A 200 -20.69 -3.36 -5.47
N LYS A 201 -19.63 -4.11 -5.76
CA LYS A 201 -19.59 -5.56 -5.57
C LYS A 201 -19.52 -5.98 -4.10
N VAL A 202 -18.81 -5.23 -3.26
CA VAL A 202 -18.76 -5.48 -1.81
C VAL A 202 -20.15 -5.29 -1.18
N ARG A 203 -20.93 -4.30 -1.63
CA ARG A 203 -22.33 -4.15 -1.21
C ARG A 203 -23.19 -5.33 -1.63
N GLU A 204 -23.11 -5.73 -2.90
CA GLU A 204 -23.84 -6.90 -3.40
C GLU A 204 -23.50 -8.17 -2.60
N LEU A 205 -22.22 -8.40 -2.31
CA LEU A 205 -21.73 -9.50 -1.49
C LEU A 205 -22.36 -9.50 -0.10
N ASN A 206 -22.29 -8.36 0.59
CA ASN A 206 -22.79 -8.20 1.96
C ASN A 206 -24.30 -8.34 2.08
N ASP A 207 -25.04 -7.93 1.05
CA ASP A 207 -26.50 -7.86 1.11
C ASP A 207 -27.19 -9.13 0.58
N HIS A 208 -26.58 -9.85 -0.37
CA HIS A 208 -27.26 -10.94 -1.11
C HIS A 208 -26.53 -12.29 -1.12
N ILE A 209 -25.20 -12.31 -1.05
CA ILE A 209 -24.41 -13.54 -1.31
C ILE A 209 -23.88 -14.15 -0.01
N LEU A 210 -23.43 -13.32 0.93
CA LEU A 210 -22.79 -13.81 2.14
C LEU A 210 -23.80 -14.41 3.13
N PRO A 211 -23.44 -15.50 3.83
CA PRO A 211 -24.26 -16.08 4.87
C PRO A 211 -24.55 -15.10 6.02
N PRO A 212 -25.67 -15.27 6.75
CA PRO A 212 -25.96 -14.48 7.94
C PRO A 212 -24.79 -14.51 8.95
N GLY A 213 -24.36 -13.32 9.40
CA GLY A 213 -23.26 -13.16 10.34
C GLY A 213 -21.89 -12.91 9.73
N VAL A 214 -21.73 -13.06 8.41
CA VAL A 214 -20.48 -12.77 7.69
C VAL A 214 -20.62 -11.45 6.92
N LYS A 215 -19.66 -10.54 7.10
CA LYS A 215 -19.60 -9.27 6.35
C LYS A 215 -18.17 -8.95 5.96
N VAL A 216 -18.00 -8.51 4.71
CA VAL A 216 -16.76 -7.93 4.20
C VAL A 216 -16.77 -6.44 4.55
N VAL A 217 -15.83 -6.04 5.40
CA VAL A 217 -15.69 -4.64 5.85
C VAL A 217 -14.30 -4.14 5.45
N PRO A 218 -14.20 -3.08 4.62
CA PRO A 218 -12.91 -2.50 4.26
C PRO A 218 -12.21 -1.95 5.51
N HIS A 219 -10.88 -2.11 5.57
CA HIS A 219 -10.05 -1.57 6.65
C HIS A 219 -9.06 -0.51 6.15
N LEU A 220 -8.62 -0.65 4.90
CA LEU A 220 -7.83 0.35 4.19
C LEU A 220 -8.50 0.56 2.84
N ASP A 221 -8.95 1.79 2.61
CA ASP A 221 -9.63 2.19 1.39
C ASP A 221 -8.90 3.37 0.75
N ARG A 222 -8.59 3.24 -0.54
CA ARG A 222 -7.88 4.28 -1.28
C ARG A 222 -8.81 5.44 -1.67
N SER A 223 -10.12 5.21 -1.75
CA SER A 223 -11.08 6.26 -2.10
C SER A 223 -11.08 7.40 -1.08
N ASP A 224 -10.89 7.09 0.21
CA ASP A 224 -10.83 8.10 1.27
C ASP A 224 -9.69 9.11 1.03
N LEU A 225 -8.51 8.61 0.66
CA LEU A 225 -7.37 9.45 0.33
C LEU A 225 -7.64 10.30 -0.92
N VAL A 226 -8.25 9.72 -1.96
CA VAL A 226 -8.61 10.44 -3.19
C VAL A 226 -9.64 11.55 -2.92
N HIS A 227 -10.67 11.28 -2.12
CA HIS A 227 -11.68 12.27 -1.76
C HIS A 227 -11.10 13.40 -0.90
N LEU A 228 -10.32 13.06 0.14
CA LEU A 228 -9.69 14.05 1.01
C LEU A 228 -8.76 14.99 0.22
N THR A 229 -7.94 14.42 -0.65
CA THR A 229 -7.01 15.19 -1.48
C THR A 229 -7.76 16.03 -2.52
N THR A 230 -8.80 15.49 -3.17
CA THR A 230 -9.63 16.26 -4.12
C THR A 230 -10.36 17.41 -3.44
N HIS A 231 -10.97 17.17 -2.28
CA HIS A 231 -11.63 18.20 -1.49
C HIS A 231 -10.66 19.32 -1.10
N THR A 232 -9.48 18.96 -0.60
CA THR A 232 -8.44 19.93 -0.20
C THR A 232 -7.96 20.76 -1.39
N VAL A 233 -7.71 20.13 -2.54
CA VAL A 233 -7.29 20.84 -3.75
C VAL A 233 -8.40 21.77 -4.24
N MET A 234 -9.67 21.34 -4.28
CA MET A 234 -10.79 22.21 -4.69
C MET A 234 -10.99 23.39 -3.76
N HIS A 235 -10.85 23.18 -2.46
CA HIS A 235 -10.90 24.25 -1.46
C HIS A 235 -9.79 25.28 -1.71
N ASN A 236 -8.54 24.83 -1.80
CA ASN A 236 -7.38 25.70 -2.04
C ASN A 236 -7.47 26.42 -3.40
N LEU A 237 -7.97 25.74 -4.44
CA LEU A 237 -8.20 26.31 -5.76
C LEU A 237 -9.21 27.46 -5.68
N THR A 238 -10.31 27.25 -4.95
CA THR A 238 -11.37 28.24 -4.79
C THR A 238 -10.88 29.44 -3.99
N GLU A 239 -10.19 29.22 -2.86
CA GLU A 239 -9.59 30.28 -2.06
C GLU A 239 -8.53 31.06 -2.84
N GLY A 240 -7.68 30.38 -3.59
CA GLY A 240 -6.66 31.00 -4.44
C GLY A 240 -7.27 31.91 -5.51
N ILE A 241 -8.33 31.46 -6.18
CA ILE A 241 -9.06 32.28 -7.17
C ILE A 241 -9.65 33.53 -6.49
N ILE A 242 -10.31 33.36 -5.35
CA ILE A 242 -10.91 34.48 -4.60
C ILE A 242 -9.82 35.48 -4.19
N LEU A 243 -8.69 35.01 -3.67
CA LEU A 243 -7.59 35.85 -3.23
C LEU A 243 -6.98 36.63 -4.40
N VAL A 244 -6.73 35.97 -5.53
CA VAL A 244 -6.21 36.61 -6.74
C VAL A 244 -7.21 37.65 -7.25
N SER A 245 -8.50 37.33 -7.34
CA SER A 245 -9.53 38.29 -7.75
C SER A 245 -9.62 39.49 -6.81
N LEU A 246 -9.50 39.29 -5.50
CA LEU A 246 -9.51 40.36 -4.51
C LEU A 246 -8.31 41.29 -4.67
N ILE A 247 -7.10 40.71 -4.80
CA ILE A 247 -5.86 41.47 -5.02
C ILE A 247 -5.96 42.26 -6.33
N LEU A 248 -6.41 41.64 -7.42
CA LEU A 248 -6.61 42.31 -8.70
C LEU A 248 -7.59 43.48 -8.61
N PHE A 249 -8.69 43.31 -7.88
CA PHE A 249 -9.64 44.38 -7.64
C PHE A 249 -8.98 45.58 -6.93
N VAL A 250 -8.16 45.34 -5.91
CA VAL A 250 -7.42 46.39 -5.18
C VAL A 250 -6.39 47.08 -6.06
N PHE A 251 -5.67 46.36 -6.93
CA PHE A 251 -4.62 46.94 -7.76
C PHE A 251 -5.15 47.68 -8.99
N LEU A 252 -6.11 47.10 -9.73
CA LEU A 252 -6.66 47.73 -10.94
C LEU A 252 -7.65 48.86 -10.62
N GLY A 253 -8.32 48.83 -9.46
CA GLY A 253 -9.36 49.81 -9.11
C GLY A 253 -10.61 49.79 -10.00
N ASN A 254 -10.67 48.84 -10.93
CA ASN A 254 -11.73 48.72 -11.92
C ASN A 254 -12.27 47.29 -11.90
N ILE A 255 -13.47 47.13 -11.32
CA ILE A 255 -14.18 45.85 -11.20
C ILE A 255 -14.31 45.15 -12.55
N ARG A 256 -14.56 45.92 -13.62
CA ARG A 256 -14.77 45.35 -14.96
C ARG A 256 -13.49 44.76 -15.53
N GLY A 257 -12.36 45.45 -15.34
CA GLY A 257 -11.05 44.95 -15.74
C GLY A 257 -10.66 43.71 -14.93
N ALA A 258 -10.82 43.77 -13.61
CA ALA A 258 -10.55 42.65 -12.71
C ALA A 258 -11.40 41.41 -13.03
N LEU A 259 -12.66 41.57 -13.45
CA LEU A 259 -13.52 40.45 -13.85
C LEU A 259 -13.05 39.80 -15.16
N ILE A 260 -12.62 40.58 -16.16
CA ILE A 260 -12.07 40.03 -17.41
C ILE A 260 -10.82 39.19 -17.13
N VAL A 261 -9.94 39.71 -16.28
CA VAL A 261 -8.70 39.04 -15.87
C VAL A 261 -9.01 37.77 -15.05
N THR A 262 -9.99 37.83 -14.14
CA THR A 262 -10.43 36.65 -13.37
C THR A 262 -10.96 35.55 -14.30
N LEU A 263 -11.66 35.90 -15.38
CA LEU A 263 -12.19 34.94 -16.36
C LEU A 263 -11.09 34.19 -17.12
N THR A 264 -9.86 34.71 -17.15
CA THR A 264 -8.70 34.00 -17.70
C THR A 264 -8.44 32.69 -16.94
N ILE A 265 -8.64 32.66 -15.62
CA ILE A 265 -8.37 31.47 -14.80
C ILE A 265 -9.21 30.26 -15.25
N PRO A 266 -10.56 30.30 -15.21
CA PRO A 266 -11.38 29.15 -15.60
C PRO A 266 -11.21 28.80 -17.08
N PHE A 267 -10.98 29.78 -17.96
CA PHE A 267 -10.72 29.52 -19.38
C PHE A 267 -9.43 28.72 -19.58
N SER A 268 -8.33 29.14 -18.97
CA SER A 268 -7.03 28.47 -19.07
C SER A 268 -7.05 27.07 -18.49
N LEU A 269 -7.73 26.88 -17.35
CA LEU A 269 -7.91 25.57 -16.74
C LEU A 269 -8.73 24.64 -17.62
N LEU A 270 -9.84 25.13 -18.19
CA LEU A 270 -10.68 24.35 -19.10
C LEU A 270 -9.92 23.96 -20.37
N PHE A 271 -9.16 24.90 -20.94
CA PHE A 271 -8.28 24.64 -22.08
C PHE A 271 -7.25 23.55 -21.76
N ALA A 272 -6.58 23.66 -20.60
CA ALA A 272 -5.62 22.65 -20.15
C ALA A 272 -6.28 21.28 -19.94
N ALA A 273 -7.45 21.23 -19.29
CA ALA A 273 -8.21 20.01 -19.07
C ALA A 273 -8.60 19.31 -20.38
N ILE A 274 -9.07 20.08 -21.38
CA ILE A 274 -9.40 19.56 -22.71
C ILE A 274 -8.13 18.97 -23.37
N CYS A 275 -7.02 19.71 -23.37
CA CYS A 275 -5.78 19.24 -23.99
C CYS A 275 -5.17 18.01 -23.28
N LEU A 276 -5.26 17.93 -21.95
CA LEU A 276 -4.81 16.76 -21.18
C LEU A 276 -5.67 15.54 -21.48
N ASN A 277 -6.99 15.71 -21.56
CA ASN A 277 -7.91 14.64 -21.92
C ASN A 277 -7.61 14.10 -23.34
N LEU A 278 -7.37 14.99 -24.31
CA LEU A 278 -6.98 14.62 -25.68
C LEU A 278 -5.64 13.86 -25.74
N ARG A 279 -4.73 14.11 -24.79
CA ARG A 279 -3.43 13.43 -24.69
C ARG A 279 -3.46 12.20 -23.78
N HIS A 280 -4.61 11.88 -23.20
CA HIS A 280 -4.78 10.81 -22.20
C HIS A 280 -3.76 10.90 -21.06
N VAL A 281 -3.37 12.12 -20.67
CA VAL A 281 -2.50 12.34 -19.52
C VAL A 281 -3.39 12.39 -18.28
N PRO A 282 -3.15 11.54 -17.26
CA PRO A 282 -3.97 11.54 -16.05
C PRO A 282 -3.82 12.88 -15.32
N ALA A 283 -4.94 13.49 -14.97
CA ALA A 283 -4.97 14.65 -14.10
C ALA A 283 -4.65 14.19 -12.67
N ASN A 284 -3.40 14.40 -12.24
CA ASN A 284 -2.99 14.09 -10.88
C ASN A 284 -3.26 15.30 -9.97
N LEU A 285 -3.64 15.05 -8.72
CA LEU A 285 -3.90 16.11 -7.76
C LEU A 285 -2.62 16.92 -7.46
N LEU A 286 -1.45 16.28 -7.50
CA LEU A 286 -0.15 16.97 -7.45
C LEU A 286 0.04 17.94 -8.62
N SER A 287 -0.45 17.61 -9.82
CA SER A 287 -0.36 18.51 -10.98
C SER A 287 -1.33 19.69 -10.90
N LEU A 288 -2.50 19.50 -10.28
CA LEU A 288 -3.49 20.56 -10.11
C LEU A 288 -3.10 21.51 -8.98
N GLY A 289 -2.55 20.99 -7.88
CA GLY A 289 -2.09 21.78 -6.74
C GLY A 289 -0.84 22.64 -7.02
N ALA A 290 -0.08 22.30 -8.06
CA ALA A 290 1.09 23.08 -8.47
C ALA A 290 0.79 24.23 -9.46
N LEU A 291 -0.49 24.42 -9.81
CA LEU A 291 -0.91 25.53 -10.66
C LEU A 291 -0.91 26.83 -9.85
N ASP A 292 0.05 27.69 -10.13
CA ASP A 292 0.02 29.08 -9.64
C ASP A 292 -0.83 29.93 -10.59
N PHE A 293 -1.95 30.43 -10.07
CA PHE A 293 -2.82 31.34 -10.80
C PHE A 293 -2.15 32.66 -11.17
N GLY A 294 -1.18 33.13 -10.37
CA GLY A 294 -0.44 34.35 -10.66
C GLY A 294 0.22 34.26 -12.04
N MET A 295 0.91 33.15 -12.31
CA MET A 295 1.56 32.91 -13.61
C MET A 295 0.56 32.79 -14.77
N ILE A 296 -0.59 32.16 -14.54
CA ILE A 296 -1.63 31.97 -15.59
C ILE A 296 -2.24 33.31 -16.02
N VAL A 297 -2.35 34.24 -15.08
CA VAL A 297 -3.13 35.47 -15.24
C VAL A 297 -2.25 36.66 -15.63
N GLU A 298 -0.93 36.58 -15.47
CA GLU A 298 0.05 37.63 -15.78
C GLU A 298 -0.16 38.28 -17.15
N GLY A 299 -0.28 37.49 -18.22
CA GLY A 299 -0.46 38.03 -19.57
C GLY A 299 -1.77 38.80 -19.74
N ALA A 300 -2.85 38.34 -19.12
CA ALA A 300 -4.13 39.04 -19.13
C ALA A 300 -4.08 40.32 -18.28
N ILE A 301 -3.36 40.33 -17.16
CA ILE A 301 -3.15 41.51 -16.32
C ILE A 301 -2.47 42.60 -17.12
N VAL A 302 -1.31 42.32 -17.71
CA VAL A 302 -0.52 43.31 -18.47
C VAL A 302 -1.33 43.85 -19.67
N MET A 303 -2.05 42.97 -20.36
CA MET A 303 -2.91 43.35 -21.49
C MET A 303 -4.03 44.30 -21.05
N ILE A 304 -4.80 43.93 -20.01
CA ILE A 304 -5.94 44.71 -19.55
C ILE A 304 -5.49 46.00 -18.85
N GLU A 305 -4.40 45.97 -18.09
CA GLU A 305 -3.80 47.17 -17.51
C GLU A 305 -3.39 48.16 -18.60
N ASN A 306 -2.69 47.72 -19.65
CA ASN A 306 -2.30 48.63 -20.72
C ASN A 306 -3.52 49.20 -21.46
N ILE A 307 -4.54 48.37 -21.72
CA ILE A 307 -5.80 48.82 -22.32
C ILE A 307 -6.49 49.87 -21.45
N VAL A 308 -6.61 49.64 -20.13
CA VAL A 308 -7.25 50.58 -19.20
C VAL A 308 -6.42 51.87 -19.10
N ARG A 309 -5.09 51.76 -19.00
CA ARG A 309 -4.15 52.90 -18.97
C ARG A 309 -4.28 53.75 -20.23
N MET A 310 -4.26 53.13 -21.41
CA MET A 310 -4.40 53.82 -22.69
C MET A 310 -5.77 54.48 -22.84
N LEU A 311 -6.86 53.81 -22.46
CA LEU A 311 -8.22 54.36 -22.52
C LEU A 311 -8.43 55.53 -21.55
N SER A 312 -7.69 55.58 -20.44
CA SER A 312 -7.81 56.64 -19.45
C SER A 312 -7.15 57.97 -19.87
N HIS A 313 -6.14 57.92 -20.74
CA HIS A 313 -5.46 59.11 -21.24
C HIS A 313 -6.38 59.85 -22.24
N ARG A 314 -6.89 61.01 -21.82
CA ARG A 314 -8.04 61.75 -22.39
C ARG A 314 -7.91 62.34 -23.79
N HIS A 315 -6.84 62.12 -24.54
CA HIS A 315 -6.73 62.61 -25.91
C HIS A 315 -7.26 61.55 -26.89
N LEU A 316 -8.58 61.36 -26.91
CA LEU A 316 -9.21 60.74 -28.08
C LEU A 316 -9.16 61.78 -29.20
N GLU A 317 -8.34 61.54 -30.22
CA GLU A 317 -8.50 62.29 -31.47
C GLU A 317 -9.94 62.11 -31.96
N ARG A 318 -10.51 63.17 -32.53
CA ARG A 318 -11.96 63.35 -32.78
C ARG A 318 -12.62 62.29 -33.68
N HIS A 319 -11.85 61.31 -34.18
CA HIS A 319 -12.26 60.27 -35.12
C HIS A 319 -11.83 58.84 -34.72
N GLU A 320 -11.26 58.61 -33.52
CA GLU A 320 -10.81 57.28 -33.13
C GLU A 320 -11.87 56.50 -32.34
N THR A 321 -12.25 55.31 -32.82
CA THR A 321 -13.15 54.39 -32.12
C THR A 321 -12.44 53.70 -30.96
N VAL A 322 -13.18 53.47 -29.85
CA VAL A 322 -12.67 52.76 -28.65
C VAL A 322 -12.06 51.41 -29.01
N ALA A 323 -12.66 50.66 -29.95
CA ALA A 323 -12.14 49.38 -30.43
C ALA A 323 -10.77 49.50 -31.11
N ARG A 324 -10.55 50.55 -31.93
CA ARG A 324 -9.26 50.77 -32.61
C ARG A 324 -8.16 51.09 -31.62
N ARG A 325 -8.47 51.90 -30.60
CA ARG A 325 -7.54 52.24 -29.52
C ARG A 325 -7.18 51.04 -28.65
N ILE A 326 -8.15 50.16 -28.36
CA ILE A 326 -7.92 48.88 -27.68
C ILE A 326 -6.99 47.98 -28.51
N GLY A 327 -7.21 47.92 -29.83
CA GLY A 327 -6.33 47.18 -30.75
C GLY A 327 -4.89 47.71 -30.74
N ALA A 328 -4.71 49.03 -30.76
CA ALA A 328 -3.39 49.66 -30.67
C ALA A 328 -2.70 49.38 -29.31
N ALA A 329 -3.45 49.50 -28.20
CA ALA A 329 -2.94 49.19 -26.87
C ALA A 329 -2.57 47.72 -26.72
N ALA A 330 -3.35 46.81 -27.30
CA ALA A 330 -3.03 45.38 -27.31
C ALA A 330 -1.76 45.10 -28.13
N HIS A 331 -1.62 45.74 -29.29
CA HIS A 331 -0.46 45.55 -30.16
C HIS A 331 0.87 45.99 -29.53
N GLU A 332 0.85 47.04 -28.70
CA GLU A 332 2.02 47.53 -27.96
C GLU A 332 2.61 46.47 -27.01
N VAL A 333 1.75 45.74 -26.28
CA VAL A 333 2.17 44.76 -25.25
C VAL A 333 2.12 43.31 -25.73
N GLN A 334 1.57 43.03 -26.91
CA GLN A 334 1.43 41.68 -27.45
C GLN A 334 2.77 40.92 -27.52
N ARG A 335 3.82 41.56 -28.03
CA ARG A 335 5.14 40.93 -28.18
C ARG A 335 5.79 40.63 -26.81
N PRO A 336 5.91 41.59 -25.87
CA PRO A 336 6.43 41.32 -24.53
C PRO A 336 5.67 40.20 -23.80
N VAL A 337 4.34 40.21 -23.84
CA VAL A 337 3.50 39.20 -23.17
C VAL A 337 3.73 37.80 -23.78
N PHE A 338 3.82 37.71 -25.11
CA PHE A 338 4.15 36.45 -25.79
C PHE A 338 5.48 35.87 -25.30
N TYR A 339 6.54 36.68 -25.33
CA TYR A 339 7.87 36.23 -24.95
C TYR A 339 7.96 35.90 -23.46
N SER A 340 7.30 36.66 -22.58
CA SER A 340 7.26 36.36 -21.14
C SER A 340 6.72 34.94 -20.90
N ILE A 341 5.53 34.64 -21.45
CA ILE A 341 4.89 33.32 -21.27
C ILE A 341 5.69 32.22 -21.99
N ALA A 342 6.22 32.48 -23.18
CA ALA A 342 7.03 31.51 -23.91
C ALA A 342 8.31 31.13 -23.14
N ILE A 343 8.98 32.10 -22.50
CA ILE A 343 10.15 31.85 -21.65
C ILE A 343 9.78 30.95 -20.47
N ILE A 344 8.64 31.20 -19.82
CA ILE A 344 8.15 30.34 -18.73
C ILE A 344 7.92 28.92 -19.25
N ILE A 345 7.22 28.74 -20.37
CA ILE A 345 6.98 27.41 -20.95
C ILE A 345 8.31 26.69 -21.26
N VAL A 346 9.29 27.40 -21.83
CA VAL A 346 10.62 26.84 -22.13
C VAL A 346 11.38 26.48 -20.85
N ALA A 347 11.24 27.25 -19.76
CA ALA A 347 11.84 26.94 -18.47
C ALA A 347 11.32 25.63 -17.85
N TYR A 348 10.12 25.18 -18.23
CA TYR A 348 9.56 23.87 -17.84
C TYR A 348 10.04 22.72 -18.73
N LEU A 349 10.64 22.99 -19.89
CA LEU A 349 11.11 21.98 -20.84
C LEU A 349 12.08 20.94 -20.20
N PRO A 350 13.04 21.34 -19.33
CA PRO A 350 13.95 20.39 -18.70
C PRO A 350 13.25 19.30 -17.89
N ILE A 351 12.06 19.55 -17.34
CA ILE A 351 11.31 18.56 -16.55
C ILE A 351 10.95 17.33 -17.40
N PHE A 352 10.75 17.51 -18.71
CA PHE A 352 10.49 16.39 -19.62
C PHE A 352 11.69 15.46 -19.82
N THR A 353 12.89 15.88 -19.45
CA THR A 353 14.11 15.06 -19.54
C THR A 353 14.22 14.04 -18.39
N LEU A 354 13.46 14.20 -17.29
CA LEU A 354 13.46 13.29 -16.16
C LEU A 354 12.91 11.91 -16.55
N GLN A 355 13.66 10.83 -16.30
CA GLN A 355 13.29 9.47 -16.75
C GLN A 355 12.73 8.56 -15.65
N ALA A 356 13.16 8.78 -14.40
CA ALA A 356 12.89 7.87 -13.29
C ALA A 356 11.51 8.14 -12.63
N VAL A 357 11.42 7.82 -11.34
CA VAL A 357 10.23 8.07 -10.51
C VAL A 357 9.86 9.56 -10.52
N GLU A 358 10.85 10.46 -10.50
CA GLU A 358 10.61 11.91 -10.55
C GLU A 358 9.89 12.31 -11.85
N GLY A 359 10.31 11.74 -12.99
CA GLY A 359 9.68 12.00 -14.28
C GLY A 359 8.21 11.59 -14.32
N ARG A 360 7.83 10.48 -13.67
CA ARG A 360 6.43 10.06 -13.58
C ARG A 360 5.59 11.01 -12.72
N LEU A 361 6.21 11.67 -11.74
CA LEU A 361 5.56 12.61 -10.85
C LEU A 361 5.42 14.01 -11.48
N PHE A 362 6.50 14.52 -12.08
CA PHE A 362 6.60 15.91 -12.53
C PHE A 362 6.24 16.13 -14.00
N LYS A 363 6.30 15.13 -14.88
CA LYS A 363 5.87 15.30 -16.28
C LYS A 363 4.39 15.67 -16.43
N PRO A 364 3.45 15.01 -15.73
CA PRO A 364 2.04 15.42 -15.79
C PRO A 364 1.82 16.85 -15.28
N MET A 365 2.55 17.24 -14.24
CA MET A 365 2.56 18.62 -13.72
C MET A 365 3.04 19.62 -14.79
N ALA A 366 4.19 19.36 -15.43
CA ALA A 366 4.73 20.22 -16.48
C ALA A 366 3.77 20.35 -17.68
N TRP A 367 3.11 19.26 -18.09
CA TRP A 367 2.06 19.32 -19.11
C TRP A 367 0.91 20.23 -18.71
N THR A 368 0.41 20.07 -17.48
CA THR A 368 -0.72 20.85 -16.97
C THR A 368 -0.39 22.35 -16.96
N VAL A 369 0.76 22.73 -16.41
CA VAL A 369 1.20 24.13 -16.35
C VAL A 369 1.44 24.70 -17.75
N ALA A 370 2.17 23.99 -18.62
CA ALA A 370 2.47 24.49 -19.97
C ALA A 370 1.19 24.70 -20.80
N LEU A 371 0.23 23.78 -20.70
CA LEU A 371 -1.06 23.91 -21.38
C LEU A 371 -1.94 25.00 -20.78
N ALA A 372 -1.93 25.18 -19.45
CA ALA A 372 -2.65 26.27 -18.79
C ALA A 372 -2.08 27.65 -19.17
N LEU A 373 -0.75 27.79 -19.21
CA LEU A 373 -0.07 29.00 -19.67
C LEU A 373 -0.36 29.29 -21.15
N LEU A 374 -0.40 28.26 -21.99
CA LEU A 374 -0.80 28.40 -23.39
C LEU A 374 -2.28 28.86 -23.51
N GLY A 375 -3.17 28.31 -22.68
CA GLY A 375 -4.56 28.76 -22.58
C GLY A 375 -4.67 30.23 -22.15
N GLY A 376 -3.86 30.64 -21.17
CA GLY A 376 -3.80 32.02 -20.68
C GLY A 376 -3.25 32.99 -21.74
N LEU A 377 -2.25 32.56 -22.50
CA LEU A 377 -1.73 33.29 -23.65
C LEU A 377 -2.81 33.49 -24.71
N LEU A 378 -3.49 32.41 -25.11
CA LEU A 378 -4.59 32.46 -26.07
C LEU A 378 -5.72 33.39 -25.60
N PHE A 379 -6.10 33.30 -24.32
CA PHE A 379 -7.09 34.19 -23.74
C PHE A 379 -6.62 35.64 -23.79
N SER A 380 -5.42 35.94 -23.29
CA SER A 380 -4.90 37.32 -23.20
C SER A 380 -4.76 37.99 -24.56
N MET A 381 -4.43 37.24 -25.62
CA MET A 381 -4.25 37.79 -26.97
C MET A 381 -5.53 37.86 -27.78
N LEU A 382 -6.38 36.84 -27.72
CA LEU A 382 -7.55 36.71 -28.59
C LEU A 382 -8.82 37.18 -27.89
N VAL A 383 -9.05 36.71 -26.67
CA VAL A 383 -10.33 36.89 -25.95
C VAL A 383 -10.32 38.18 -25.13
N GLY A 384 -9.22 38.48 -24.45
CA GLY A 384 -9.06 39.63 -23.56
C GLY A 384 -9.37 40.98 -24.23
N PRO A 385 -8.75 41.32 -25.37
CA PRO A 385 -9.01 42.59 -26.07
C PRO A 385 -10.45 42.68 -26.59
N VAL A 386 -11.03 41.56 -27.02
CA VAL A 386 -12.43 41.51 -27.50
C VAL A 386 -13.40 41.75 -26.34
N LEU A 387 -13.22 41.05 -25.21
CA LEU A 387 -14.04 41.27 -24.01
C LEU A 387 -13.86 42.69 -23.45
N ALA A 388 -12.64 43.22 -23.47
CA ALA A 388 -12.35 44.59 -23.12
C ALA A 388 -13.12 45.58 -24.00
N SER A 389 -13.21 45.34 -25.32
CA SER A 389 -13.96 46.20 -26.24
C SER A 389 -15.45 46.25 -25.96
N LEU A 390 -16.05 45.13 -25.52
CA LEU A 390 -17.46 45.04 -25.18
C LEU A 390 -17.76 45.70 -23.82
N VAL A 391 -16.96 45.36 -22.81
CA VAL A 391 -17.21 45.73 -21.40
C VAL A 391 -16.74 47.15 -21.06
N LEU A 392 -15.70 47.64 -21.72
CA LEU A 392 -15.10 48.98 -21.53
C LEU A 392 -15.55 49.99 -22.62
N SER A 393 -16.57 49.63 -23.41
CA SER A 393 -17.11 50.40 -24.55
C SER A 393 -17.49 51.85 -24.23
N LYS A 394 -17.88 52.17 -22.99
CA LYS A 394 -18.26 53.53 -22.54
C LYS A 394 -17.08 54.35 -22.00
N GLY A 395 -15.85 53.87 -22.19
CA GLY A 395 -14.64 54.46 -21.60
C GLY A 395 -14.51 54.15 -20.11
N THR A 396 -13.29 54.24 -19.58
CA THR A 396 -13.01 54.04 -18.15
C THR A 396 -12.12 55.14 -17.61
N ARG A 397 -12.32 55.46 -16.32
CA ARG A 397 -11.42 56.34 -15.58
C ARG A 397 -10.40 55.45 -14.88
N GLU A 398 -9.12 55.76 -15.07
CA GLU A 398 -8.05 55.18 -14.28
C GLU A 398 -8.20 55.65 -12.83
N TRP A 399 -8.39 54.71 -11.92
CA TRP A 399 -8.33 54.99 -10.51
C TRP A 399 -6.87 55.11 -10.12
N ARG A 400 -6.43 56.33 -9.76
CA ARG A 400 -5.10 56.53 -9.19
C ARG A 400 -5.09 55.96 -7.78
N ASN A 401 -4.64 54.72 -7.65
CA ASN A 401 -4.51 54.07 -6.35
C ASN A 401 -3.50 54.85 -5.48
N PRO A 402 -3.92 55.43 -4.33
CA PRO A 402 -3.04 56.24 -3.48
C PRO A 402 -1.86 55.44 -2.92
N ILE A 403 -2.04 54.12 -2.74
CA ILE A 403 -0.98 53.20 -2.29
C ILE A 403 0.11 53.12 -3.35
N MET A 404 -0.26 52.92 -4.62
CA MET A 404 0.72 52.91 -5.72
C MET A 404 1.44 54.25 -5.85
N GLY A 405 0.75 55.37 -5.68
CA GLY A 405 1.40 56.69 -5.70
C GLY A 405 2.44 56.90 -4.59
N ALA A 406 2.24 56.32 -3.40
CA ALA A 406 3.25 56.32 -2.34
C ALA A 406 4.42 55.37 -2.68
N LEU A 407 4.11 54.16 -3.16
CA LEU A 407 5.10 53.14 -3.49
C LEU A 407 6.01 53.57 -4.64
N THR A 408 5.46 54.17 -5.70
CA THR A 408 6.25 54.68 -6.84
C THR A 408 7.18 55.81 -6.42
N ARG A 409 6.78 56.69 -5.49
CA ARG A 409 7.65 57.75 -4.95
C ARG A 409 8.79 57.17 -4.11
N ALA A 410 8.50 56.16 -3.28
CA ALA A 410 9.52 55.46 -2.50
C ALA A 410 10.49 54.72 -3.42
N TYR A 411 9.98 54.01 -4.42
CA TYR A 411 10.76 53.32 -5.43
C TYR A 411 11.65 54.29 -6.23
N ALA A 412 11.12 55.43 -6.69
CA ALA A 412 11.90 56.41 -7.45
C ALA A 412 13.09 56.97 -6.64
N ARG A 413 12.91 57.22 -5.33
CA ARG A 413 14.00 57.63 -4.44
C ARG A 413 15.01 56.51 -4.21
N ALA A 414 14.54 55.29 -3.98
CA ALA A 414 15.43 54.14 -3.80
C ALA A 414 16.24 53.87 -5.08
N LEU A 415 15.62 54.00 -6.25
CA LEU A 415 16.26 53.81 -7.55
C LEU A 415 17.33 54.87 -7.80
N SER A 416 17.04 56.16 -7.53
CA SER A 416 18.06 57.20 -7.69
C SER A 416 19.28 56.94 -6.81
N VAL A 417 19.06 56.59 -5.54
CA VAL A 417 20.15 56.23 -4.60
C VAL A 417 20.93 55.01 -5.09
N ALA A 418 20.24 53.97 -5.58
CA ALA A 418 20.88 52.75 -6.07
C ALA A 418 21.74 52.98 -7.32
N ILE A 419 21.34 53.91 -8.20
CA ILE A 419 22.10 54.30 -9.41
C ILE A 419 23.30 55.17 -9.03
N ASP A 420 23.11 56.13 -8.12
CA ASP A 420 24.18 57.01 -7.65
C ASP A 420 25.28 56.21 -6.94
N TRP A 421 24.90 55.20 -6.15
CA TRP A 421 25.80 54.35 -5.39
C TRP A 421 26.01 52.97 -6.03
N ARG A 422 26.14 52.93 -7.38
CA ARG A 422 26.18 51.69 -8.16
C ARG A 422 27.13 50.61 -7.66
N TRP A 423 28.32 50.99 -7.16
CA TRP A 423 29.30 50.03 -6.65
C TRP A 423 28.85 49.37 -5.35
N VAL A 424 28.17 50.11 -4.49
CA VAL A 424 27.56 49.57 -3.26
C VAL A 424 26.44 48.61 -3.64
N THR A 425 25.58 48.98 -4.59
CA THR A 425 24.49 48.13 -5.08
C THR A 425 25.01 46.79 -5.65
N VAL A 426 26.05 46.83 -6.49
CA VAL A 426 26.69 45.63 -7.04
C VAL A 426 27.33 44.78 -5.95
N THR A 427 28.02 45.40 -4.98
CA THR A 427 28.66 44.69 -3.87
C THR A 427 27.64 44.00 -2.98
N VAL A 428 26.53 44.66 -2.66
CA VAL A 428 25.43 44.08 -1.89
C VAL A 428 24.78 42.92 -2.66
N ALA A 429 24.55 43.07 -3.96
CA ALA A 429 24.01 41.98 -4.79
C ALA A 429 24.95 40.76 -4.84
N ALA A 430 26.26 40.99 -5.01
CA ALA A 430 27.27 39.93 -5.00
C ALA A 430 27.38 39.26 -3.62
N ALA A 431 27.33 40.04 -2.54
CA ALA A 431 27.34 39.53 -1.18
C ALA A 431 26.07 38.71 -0.86
N ALA A 432 24.90 39.14 -1.34
CA ALA A 432 23.64 38.40 -1.20
C ALA A 432 23.69 37.07 -1.98
N LEU A 433 24.25 37.07 -3.20
CA LEU A 433 24.44 35.85 -3.98
C LEU A 433 25.42 34.89 -3.29
N ALA A 434 26.54 35.40 -2.80
CA ALA A 434 27.52 34.62 -2.04
C ALA A 434 26.91 34.07 -0.74
N GLY A 435 26.16 34.88 -0.01
CA GLY A 435 25.43 34.47 1.19
C GLY A 435 24.41 33.38 0.90
N THR A 436 23.65 33.49 -0.19
CA THR A 436 22.69 32.46 -0.62
C THR A 436 23.39 31.13 -0.93
N TYR A 437 24.52 31.17 -1.63
CA TYR A 437 25.32 29.98 -1.92
C TYR A 437 25.96 29.35 -0.67
N LEU A 438 26.36 30.18 0.30
CA LEU A 438 26.87 29.69 1.58
C LEU A 438 25.76 29.03 2.42
N LEU A 439 24.58 29.65 2.46
CA LEU A 439 23.40 29.11 3.14
C LEU A 439 22.89 27.82 2.49
N SER A 440 22.92 27.71 1.16
CA SER A 440 22.45 26.50 0.47
C SER A 440 23.24 25.25 0.84
N ARG A 441 24.48 25.39 1.33
CA ARG A 441 25.29 24.27 1.84
C ARG A 441 24.78 23.71 3.17
N THR A 442 23.92 24.44 3.88
CA THR A 442 23.33 24.01 5.17
C THR A 442 21.98 23.32 5.00
N VAL A 443 21.37 23.40 3.81
CA VAL A 443 20.06 22.80 3.53
C VAL A 443 20.23 21.32 3.20
N GLY A 444 19.50 20.45 3.90
CA GLY A 444 19.48 19.02 3.62
C GLY A 444 18.84 18.70 2.27
N SER A 445 19.19 17.55 1.68
CA SER A 445 18.58 17.04 0.45
C SER A 445 17.66 15.86 0.74
N GLU A 446 16.41 15.95 0.32
CA GLU A 446 15.45 14.84 0.34
C GLU A 446 14.95 14.57 -1.08
N PHE A 447 14.62 13.31 -1.37
CA PHE A 447 14.13 12.92 -2.69
C PHE A 447 12.68 13.37 -2.92
N LEU A 448 11.79 13.11 -1.96
CA LEU A 448 10.40 13.55 -1.93
C LEU A 448 10.02 13.87 -0.48
N PRO A 449 9.17 14.88 -0.24
CA PRO A 449 8.62 15.11 1.08
C PRO A 449 7.78 13.92 1.52
N HIS A 450 7.66 13.74 2.83
CA HIS A 450 6.79 12.73 3.40
C HIS A 450 5.33 13.02 3.02
N LEU A 451 4.70 12.09 2.31
CA LEU A 451 3.29 12.17 1.91
C LEU A 451 2.45 11.54 3.01
N ASP A 452 1.49 12.31 3.54
CA ASP A 452 0.54 11.80 4.52
C ASP A 452 -0.57 11.03 3.81
N GLU A 453 -0.52 9.70 3.91
CA GLU A 453 -1.51 8.78 3.33
C GLU A 453 -2.65 8.45 4.32
N GLY A 454 -2.65 9.03 5.53
CA GLY A 454 -3.64 8.75 6.57
C GLY A 454 -3.50 7.38 7.23
N ALA A 455 -2.45 6.62 6.89
CA ALA A 455 -2.16 5.30 7.43
C ALA A 455 -0.67 5.18 7.78
N ILE A 456 -0.37 4.40 8.82
CA ILE A 456 1.01 4.12 9.24
C ILE A 456 1.24 2.62 9.11
N MET A 457 2.20 2.23 8.27
CA MET A 457 2.65 0.85 8.20
C MET A 457 3.75 0.61 9.23
N LEU A 458 3.40 -0.07 10.32
CA LEU A 458 4.38 -0.53 11.31
C LEU A 458 4.87 -1.91 10.92
N LYS A 459 6.16 -2.02 10.61
CA LYS A 459 6.83 -3.31 10.42
C LYS A 459 7.62 -3.64 11.67
N ALA A 460 7.06 -4.52 12.49
CA ALA A 460 7.75 -5.12 13.62
C ALA A 460 7.85 -6.63 13.37
N GLY A 461 9.03 -7.20 13.51
CA GLY A 461 9.22 -8.62 13.25
C GLY A 461 10.59 -9.11 13.66
N TRP A 462 10.71 -10.43 13.66
CA TRP A 462 11.97 -11.13 13.84
C TRP A 462 12.29 -11.87 12.54
N LEU A 463 13.51 -11.70 12.05
CA LEU A 463 14.03 -12.45 10.90
C LEU A 463 14.57 -13.78 11.43
N LEU A 464 14.05 -14.89 10.92
CA LEU A 464 14.54 -16.22 11.24
C LEU A 464 15.62 -16.60 10.23
N LEU A 465 16.83 -16.87 10.71
CA LEU A 465 18.00 -17.18 9.90
C LEU A 465 18.48 -18.61 10.16
N PHE A 466 19.10 -19.20 9.14
CA PHE A 466 19.63 -20.55 9.16
C PHE A 466 21.09 -20.54 8.71
N HIS A 467 21.97 -21.14 9.50
CA HIS A 467 23.39 -21.27 9.18
C HIS A 467 23.99 -22.49 9.87
N ASP A 468 24.82 -23.26 9.15
CA ASP A 468 25.52 -24.44 9.68
C ASP A 468 24.63 -25.43 10.45
N GLY A 469 23.37 -25.64 10.03
CA GLY A 469 22.44 -26.55 10.72
C GLY A 469 21.79 -25.96 11.99
N CYS A 470 21.99 -24.67 12.26
CA CYS A 470 21.39 -23.93 13.35
C CYS A 470 20.34 -22.94 12.86
N ARG A 471 19.26 -22.78 13.63
CA ARG A 471 18.24 -21.72 13.46
C ARG A 471 18.39 -20.68 14.57
N PHE A 472 18.18 -19.41 14.25
CA PHE A 472 18.13 -18.34 15.23
C PHE A 472 17.29 -17.16 14.72
N ALA A 473 16.65 -16.42 15.62
CA ALA A 473 15.84 -15.26 15.27
C ALA A 473 16.53 -13.96 15.71
N VAL A 474 16.60 -12.97 14.81
CA VAL A 474 17.11 -11.62 15.08
C VAL A 474 16.02 -10.60 14.85
N ARG A 475 16.08 -9.41 15.44
CA ARG A 475 15.10 -8.35 15.10
C ARG A 475 15.19 -8.07 13.60
N GLY A 476 14.06 -7.86 12.94
CA GLY A 476 14.00 -7.59 11.50
C GLY A 476 14.75 -6.34 11.04
N SER A 477 15.16 -5.48 11.97
CA SER A 477 16.05 -4.34 11.71
C SER A 477 17.53 -4.74 11.52
N TRP A 478 17.92 -5.97 11.85
CA TRP A 478 19.29 -6.47 11.72
C TRP A 478 19.52 -7.01 10.31
N ARG A 479 20.71 -6.77 9.73
CA ARG A 479 21.06 -7.19 8.36
C ARG A 479 22.02 -8.38 8.39
N PRO A 480 21.69 -9.51 7.75
CA PRO A 480 22.63 -10.61 7.57
C PRO A 480 23.73 -10.19 6.58
N ASP A 481 24.96 -10.67 6.82
CA ASP A 481 26.07 -10.56 5.88
C ASP A 481 25.93 -11.63 4.76
N ALA A 482 26.81 -11.58 3.76
CA ALA A 482 26.80 -12.52 2.63
C ALA A 482 26.81 -14.00 3.08
N ASP A 483 27.47 -14.29 4.20
CA ASP A 483 27.36 -15.54 4.92
C ASP A 483 26.33 -15.38 6.06
N ALA A 484 25.17 -16.04 5.95
CA ALA A 484 24.04 -15.93 6.89
C ALA A 484 24.37 -16.24 8.37
N GLY A 485 25.61 -16.66 8.67
CA GLY A 485 26.14 -16.87 10.01
C GLY A 485 26.59 -15.61 10.74
N PHE A 486 26.65 -14.45 10.08
CA PHE A 486 26.95 -13.16 10.70
C PHE A 486 25.82 -12.15 10.45
N VAL A 487 25.38 -11.47 11.50
CA VAL A 487 24.31 -10.47 11.42
C VAL A 487 24.71 -9.22 12.16
N SER A 488 24.49 -8.06 11.55
CA SER A 488 24.81 -6.75 12.13
C SER A 488 23.55 -5.94 12.44
N ALA A 489 23.56 -5.28 13.58
CA ALA A 489 22.52 -4.36 14.03
C ALA A 489 22.82 -2.93 13.54
N PRO A 490 21.80 -2.12 13.23
CA PRO A 490 22.01 -0.72 12.80
C PRO A 490 22.76 0.15 13.81
N ASN A 491 22.68 -0.21 15.10
CA ASN A 491 23.31 0.46 16.23
C ASN A 491 24.68 -0.15 16.62
N GLY A 492 25.26 -1.02 15.79
CA GLY A 492 26.61 -1.55 15.98
C GLY A 492 26.72 -2.81 16.85
N GLY A 493 25.61 -3.50 17.11
CA GLY A 493 25.62 -4.89 17.60
C GLY A 493 25.93 -5.88 16.47
N SER A 494 26.44 -7.06 16.81
CA SER A 494 26.67 -8.17 15.88
C SER A 494 26.40 -9.52 16.52
N LEU A 495 25.84 -10.45 15.75
CA LEU A 495 25.58 -11.83 16.15
C LEU A 495 26.33 -12.76 15.19
N SER A 496 26.99 -13.77 15.75
CA SER A 496 27.55 -14.88 14.98
C SER A 496 27.08 -16.22 15.56
N VAL A 497 26.71 -17.17 14.71
CA VAL A 497 26.22 -18.50 15.14
C VAL A 497 27.02 -19.60 14.48
N ARG A 498 27.37 -20.65 15.24
CA ARG A 498 28.12 -21.83 14.75
C ARG A 498 27.62 -23.11 15.41
N MET A 499 27.71 -24.23 14.68
CA MET A 499 27.40 -25.56 15.19
C MET A 499 28.66 -26.27 15.70
N PHE A 500 28.55 -26.92 16.86
CA PHE A 500 29.61 -27.75 17.43
C PHE A 500 29.13 -29.18 17.66
N ARG A 501 30.02 -30.16 17.45
CA ARG A 501 29.78 -31.58 17.78
C ARG A 501 30.27 -31.88 19.19
N ILE A 502 29.37 -32.30 20.07
CA ILE A 502 29.72 -32.68 21.44
C ILE A 502 30.14 -34.14 21.49
N THR A 503 31.36 -34.39 21.98
CA THR A 503 31.83 -35.73 22.37
C THR A 503 31.86 -35.92 23.89
N SER A 504 32.04 -34.85 24.66
CA SER A 504 31.91 -34.81 26.14
C SER A 504 31.76 -33.37 26.65
N TRP A 505 31.20 -33.17 27.84
CA TRP A 505 30.94 -31.83 28.41
C TRP A 505 32.23 -31.03 28.67
N SER A 506 33.30 -31.69 29.09
CA SER A 506 34.62 -31.08 29.27
C SER A 506 35.27 -30.70 27.94
N ALA A 507 35.15 -31.55 26.91
CA ALA A 507 35.64 -31.25 25.56
C ALA A 507 34.89 -30.07 24.93
N HIS A 508 33.58 -29.96 25.20
CA HIS A 508 32.77 -28.83 24.78
C HIS A 508 33.30 -27.52 25.37
N LYS A 509 33.46 -27.43 26.70
CA LYS A 509 34.03 -26.24 27.37
C LYS A 509 35.42 -25.85 26.82
N ALA A 510 36.24 -26.82 26.41
CA ALA A 510 37.54 -26.57 25.81
C ALA A 510 37.44 -26.03 24.36
N GLN A 511 36.54 -26.58 23.54
CA GLN A 511 36.29 -26.10 22.17
C GLN A 511 35.77 -24.66 22.16
N ILE A 512 34.92 -24.30 23.12
CA ILE A 512 34.40 -22.93 23.27
C ILE A 512 35.53 -21.94 23.56
N ARG A 513 36.41 -22.26 24.51
CA ARG A 513 37.59 -21.43 24.84
C ARG A 513 38.54 -21.30 23.66
N ALA A 514 38.69 -22.36 22.86
CA ALA A 514 39.53 -22.34 21.66
C ALA A 514 38.92 -21.48 20.54
N ALA A 515 37.59 -21.49 20.37
CA ALA A 515 36.90 -20.75 19.32
C ALA A 515 36.83 -19.24 19.57
N PHE A 516 36.76 -18.80 20.83
CA PHE A 516 36.46 -17.40 21.18
C PHE A 516 37.49 -16.72 22.11
N GLY A 517 38.56 -17.41 22.53
CA GLY A 517 39.63 -16.83 23.34
C GLY A 517 39.36 -16.82 24.86
N PRO A 518 40.09 -16.02 25.66
CA PRO A 518 39.99 -16.04 27.13
C PRO A 518 38.69 -15.40 27.64
N LEU A 519 37.86 -16.21 28.30
CA LEU A 519 36.53 -15.85 28.83
C LEU A 519 36.63 -15.45 30.32
N LYS A 520 35.98 -14.35 30.75
CA LYS A 520 36.14 -13.77 32.11
C LYS A 520 35.25 -14.41 33.17
N VAL A 521 33.98 -14.69 32.87
CA VAL A 521 33.01 -15.25 33.83
C VAL A 521 32.17 -16.34 33.15
N LEU A 522 32.00 -17.49 33.82
CA LEU A 522 31.18 -18.62 33.38
C LEU A 522 29.96 -18.73 34.30
N HIS A 523 28.76 -18.58 33.75
CA HIS A 523 27.52 -18.93 34.42
C HIS A 523 26.97 -20.22 33.80
N GLU A 524 26.64 -21.20 34.65
CA GLU A 524 26.07 -22.50 34.26
C GLU A 524 24.72 -22.64 34.94
N ASP A 525 23.67 -22.84 34.14
CA ASP A 525 22.30 -23.09 34.62
C ASP A 525 22.09 -24.58 34.93
N SER A 526 21.05 -24.92 35.69
CA SER A 526 20.70 -26.30 36.07
C SER A 526 20.44 -27.22 34.87
N ASP A 527 20.08 -26.64 33.72
CA ASP A 527 19.84 -27.34 32.46
C ASP A 527 21.08 -27.46 31.55
N ARG A 528 22.31 -27.31 32.10
CA ARG A 528 23.57 -27.32 31.34
C ARG A 528 23.62 -26.25 30.25
N ARG A 529 23.01 -25.09 30.49
CA ARG A 529 23.16 -23.91 29.61
C ARG A 529 24.33 -23.08 30.12
N LEU A 530 25.22 -22.69 29.20
CA LEU A 530 26.41 -21.92 29.53
C LEU A 530 26.29 -20.50 28.97
N TRP A 531 26.62 -19.51 29.80
CA TRP A 531 26.70 -18.11 29.40
C TRP A 531 28.03 -17.53 29.87
N PHE A 532 28.64 -16.71 29.02
CA PHE A 532 29.94 -16.11 29.27
C PHE A 532 29.86 -14.61 29.09
N GLU A 533 30.49 -13.85 30.00
CA GLU A 533 30.71 -12.42 29.81
C GLU A 533 32.17 -12.17 29.41
N ILE A 534 32.36 -11.41 28.33
CA ILE A 534 33.67 -10.98 27.83
C ILE A 534 33.66 -9.45 27.77
N GLY A 535 34.28 -8.77 28.75
CA GLY A 535 34.45 -7.31 28.68
C GLY A 535 34.61 -6.57 29.98
N ASP A 536 34.69 -5.24 29.86
CA ASP A 536 34.55 -4.22 30.92
C ASP A 536 33.32 -3.36 30.57
N LYS A 537 32.74 -2.64 31.54
CA LYS A 537 31.36 -2.10 31.67
C LYS A 537 30.63 -1.40 30.49
N GLN A 538 31.14 -1.41 29.25
CA GLN A 538 30.50 -0.87 28.04
C GLN A 538 30.32 -1.88 26.89
N ARG A 539 30.68 -3.15 27.06
CA ARG A 539 30.43 -4.22 26.08
C ARG A 539 29.96 -5.47 26.81
N THR A 540 28.71 -5.85 26.62
CA THR A 540 28.18 -7.12 27.13
C THR A 540 28.07 -8.08 25.96
N GLN A 541 28.93 -9.09 25.94
CA GLN A 541 28.83 -10.22 25.01
C GLN A 541 28.10 -11.33 25.74
N HIS A 542 26.99 -11.80 25.18
CA HIS A 542 26.21 -12.91 25.72
C HIS A 542 26.42 -14.15 24.85
N TYR A 543 26.73 -15.25 25.50
CA TYR A 543 26.90 -16.56 24.87
C TYR A 543 25.77 -17.47 25.32
N ILE A 544 25.14 -18.18 24.39
CA ILE A 544 23.97 -19.02 24.68
C ILE A 544 24.15 -20.38 24.01
N ASP A 545 23.99 -21.44 24.80
CA ASP A 545 24.04 -22.84 24.37
C ASP A 545 22.67 -23.51 24.56
N VAL A 546 22.17 -24.17 23.51
CA VAL A 546 20.96 -25.00 23.56
C VAL A 546 21.30 -26.40 23.02
N ALA A 547 21.40 -27.37 23.94
CA ALA A 547 21.71 -28.76 23.60
C ALA A 547 20.44 -29.53 23.23
N ASN A 548 20.50 -30.29 22.13
CA ASN A 548 19.56 -31.40 21.94
C ASN A 548 20.21 -32.49 21.07
N GLY A 549 20.47 -33.67 21.66
CA GLY A 549 20.65 -35.02 21.07
C GLY A 549 21.60 -35.28 19.88
N LEU A 550 21.81 -34.34 18.97
CA LEU A 550 22.46 -34.48 17.65
C LEU A 550 23.57 -33.43 17.40
N GLY A 551 23.78 -32.49 18.33
CA GLY A 551 24.77 -31.40 18.26
C GLY A 551 24.35 -30.20 19.13
N THR A 552 25.24 -29.23 19.34
CA THR A 552 24.89 -27.94 20.00
C THR A 552 25.04 -26.78 19.04
N CYS A 553 24.00 -25.96 18.98
CA CYS A 553 24.02 -24.68 18.30
C CYS A 553 24.44 -23.60 19.28
N THR A 554 25.46 -22.84 18.90
CA THR A 554 26.04 -21.82 19.75
C THR A 554 26.01 -20.48 19.04
N GLY A 555 25.45 -19.47 19.70
CA GLY A 555 25.53 -18.07 19.26
C GLY A 555 26.42 -17.21 20.15
N LEU A 556 27.29 -16.40 19.54
CA LEU A 556 27.97 -15.27 20.18
C LEU A 556 27.25 -13.97 19.77
N LEU A 557 26.60 -13.32 20.73
CA LEU A 557 25.92 -12.05 20.55
C LEU A 557 26.75 -10.93 21.20
N GLU A 558 27.32 -10.04 20.39
CA GLU A 558 27.93 -8.78 20.84
C GLU A 558 26.91 -7.66 20.68
N ILE A 559 26.45 -7.05 21.78
CA ILE A 559 25.60 -5.87 21.72
C ILE A 559 26.36 -4.66 22.27
N ARG A 560 26.54 -3.64 21.43
CA ARG A 560 26.99 -2.31 21.88
C ARG A 560 25.76 -1.46 22.15
N THR A 561 25.40 -1.28 23.42
CA THR A 561 24.35 -0.34 23.82
C THR A 561 24.84 0.56 24.95
N THR A 562 24.20 1.72 25.09
CA THR A 562 24.36 2.65 26.22
C THR A 562 23.39 2.35 27.36
N THR A 563 22.39 1.47 27.15
CA THR A 563 21.34 1.12 28.11
C THR A 563 21.27 -0.39 28.31
N THR A 564 21.49 -0.84 29.54
CA THR A 564 21.65 -2.25 29.90
C THR A 564 20.34 -3.06 29.91
N SER A 565 19.17 -2.42 30.06
CA SER A 565 17.87 -3.13 30.19
C SER A 565 17.34 -3.67 28.86
N ASP A 566 17.40 -2.88 27.78
CA ASP A 566 16.92 -3.27 26.44
C ASP A 566 17.82 -4.33 25.78
N ALA A 567 19.11 -4.29 26.11
CA ALA A 567 20.09 -5.27 25.66
C ALA A 567 19.80 -6.65 26.26
N GLY A 568 19.42 -6.72 27.54
CA GLY A 568 19.13 -7.96 28.25
C GLY A 568 17.91 -8.72 27.70
N ASP A 569 16.77 -8.04 27.52
CA ASP A 569 15.56 -8.69 26.97
C ASP A 569 15.75 -9.10 25.49
N THR A 570 16.45 -8.27 24.71
CA THR A 570 16.77 -8.60 23.32
C THR A 570 17.73 -9.80 23.25
N ALA A 571 18.75 -9.86 24.13
CA ALA A 571 19.67 -10.98 24.20
C ALA A 571 18.97 -12.27 24.65
N ALA A 572 18.10 -12.21 25.66
CA ALA A 572 17.34 -13.36 26.16
C ALA A 572 16.37 -13.92 25.11
N ARG A 573 15.71 -13.08 24.32
CA ARG A 573 14.83 -13.55 23.23
C ARG A 573 15.59 -14.16 22.07
N ILE A 574 16.76 -13.58 21.72
CA ILE A 574 17.64 -14.18 20.71
C ILE A 574 18.14 -15.54 21.22
N ALA A 575 18.55 -15.61 22.49
CA ALA A 575 18.98 -16.82 23.18
C ALA A 575 17.95 -17.96 23.09
N ASP A 576 16.71 -17.68 23.47
CA ASP A 576 15.62 -18.65 23.49
C ASP A 576 15.24 -19.13 22.09
N SER A 577 15.61 -18.40 21.04
CA SER A 577 15.31 -18.74 19.65
C SER A 577 16.35 -19.66 18.99
N ILE A 578 17.55 -19.81 19.57
CA ILE A 578 18.63 -20.62 19.01
C ILE A 578 18.27 -22.11 19.14
N GLY A 579 18.37 -22.86 18.05
CA GLY A 579 18.17 -24.31 18.09
C GLY A 579 18.64 -25.03 16.83
N ALA A 580 18.43 -26.34 16.78
CA ALA A 580 18.71 -27.14 15.59
C ALA A 580 17.73 -26.83 14.45
N ALA A 581 18.25 -26.72 13.23
CA ALA A 581 17.44 -26.62 12.02
C ALA A 581 17.06 -28.03 11.52
N PRO A 582 15.85 -28.23 10.94
CA PRO A 582 15.48 -29.52 10.34
C PRO A 582 16.33 -29.83 9.10
N ASP A 583 16.72 -31.11 8.92
CA ASP A 583 17.62 -31.59 7.85
C ASP A 583 17.07 -31.39 6.43
N LYS A 584 15.76 -31.20 6.29
CA LYS A 584 15.08 -30.88 5.03
C LYS A 584 13.99 -29.86 5.28
N TRP A 585 13.92 -28.86 4.41
CA TRP A 585 12.75 -28.01 4.27
C TRP A 585 11.84 -28.54 3.14
N PRO A 586 10.51 -28.30 3.22
CA PRO A 586 9.62 -28.42 2.05
C PRO A 586 9.93 -27.38 0.97
#